data_AF-A0A067F0G6-F1
#
_entry.id   AF-A0A067F0G6-F1
#
_cell.length_a   1.000
_cell.length_b   1.000
_cell.length_c   1.000
_cell.angle_alpha   90.00
_cell.angle_beta   90.00
_cell.angle_gamma   90.00
#
_symmetry.space_group_name_H-M   'P 1'
#
loop_
_entity.id
_entity.type
_entity.pdbx_description
1 polymer ?
#
loop_
_entity_poly.entity_id
_entity_poly.type
_entity_poly.pdbx_seq_one_letter_code
_entity_poly.pdbx_strand_id
1 'polypeptide(L)'
;ALNLGRGAKPKGYIVEDIWQELARAKYLLWEQESSKRSWELQSLKEACEAALEEKHVLDISRKEGFLDEASSTHLKQMEALRQVFRKAAEDDTPAEVPDYLCCKITLDIFRDPVITPSGVTYERAVILDHLDKVGKFDPITREPLRESQLVPNLAIKEAVRAYMDKHGWAYKAS
;
A
#
# COMPACT_ATOMS: atom_id res chain seq x y z
N ALA A 1 14.03 11.84 18.28
CA ALA A 1 13.15 12.69 17.45
C ALA A 1 13.55 14.16 17.63
N LEU A 2 14.30 14.72 16.68
CA LEU A 2 14.68 16.13 16.70
C LEU A 2 13.53 16.94 16.09
N ASN A 3 12.75 17.60 16.94
CA ASN A 3 11.76 18.62 16.55
C ASN A 3 12.49 19.85 16.01
N LEU A 4 12.90 19.80 14.75
CA LEU A 4 13.46 20.96 14.06
C LEU A 4 12.33 21.67 13.31
N GLY A 5 11.81 22.75 13.90
CA GLY A 5 11.19 23.84 13.13
C GLY A 5 9.67 23.97 13.15
N ARG A 6 9.03 24.10 14.32
CA ARG A 6 7.66 24.67 14.44
C ARG A 6 7.64 26.19 14.22
N GLY A 7 8.18 26.69 13.11
CA GLY A 7 8.19 28.14 12.86
C GLY A 7 8.55 28.53 11.44
N ALA A 8 7.54 28.66 10.56
CA ALA A 8 7.64 29.53 9.39
C ALA A 8 6.31 29.83 8.68
N LYS A 9 5.31 28.94 8.64
CA LYS A 9 4.07 29.15 7.85
C LYS A 9 2.80 28.58 8.51
N PRO A 10 1.90 29.43 9.07
CA PRO A 10 0.72 28.99 9.83
C PRO A 10 -0.28 28.12 9.04
N LYS A 11 -0.46 28.39 7.74
CA LYS A 11 -1.40 27.63 6.90
C LYS A 11 -0.91 26.22 6.56
N GLY A 12 0.40 26.02 6.42
CA GLY A 12 0.96 24.70 6.11
C GLY A 12 0.80 23.71 7.27
N TYR A 13 0.95 24.21 8.51
CA TYR A 13 0.75 23.42 9.73
C TYR A 13 -0.70 22.92 9.86
N ILE A 14 -1.69 23.76 9.56
CA ILE A 14 -3.11 23.37 9.66
C ILE A 14 -3.45 22.27 8.65
N VAL A 15 -2.94 22.36 7.42
CA VAL A 15 -3.19 21.35 6.39
C VAL A 15 -2.55 20.01 6.75
N GLU A 16 -1.34 20.04 7.31
CA GLU A 16 -0.63 18.87 7.79
C GLU A 16 -1.37 18.20 8.96
N ASP A 17 -1.77 18.97 9.97
CA ASP A 17 -2.52 18.47 11.13
C ASP A 17 -3.85 17.85 10.71
N ILE A 18 -4.61 18.51 9.82
CA ILE A 18 -5.87 17.96 9.29
C ILE A 18 -5.62 16.63 8.58
N TRP A 19 -4.55 16.54 7.79
CA TRP A 19 -4.23 15.33 7.06
C TRP A 19 -3.83 14.19 8.01
N GLN A 20 -3.03 14.47 9.05
CA GLN A 20 -2.63 13.47 10.05
C GLN A 20 -3.84 12.92 10.83
N GLU A 21 -4.76 13.79 11.22
CA GLU A 21 -5.99 13.37 11.90
C GLU A 21 -6.89 12.54 10.96
N LEU A 22 -7.01 12.94 9.69
CA LEU A 22 -7.75 12.18 8.68
C LEU A 22 -7.13 10.80 8.42
N ALA A 23 -5.80 10.73 8.26
CA ALA A 23 -5.07 9.49 8.05
C ALA A 23 -5.26 8.54 9.24
N ARG A 24 -5.14 9.04 10.47
CA ARG A 24 -5.40 8.26 11.69
C ARG A 24 -6.82 7.72 11.71
N ALA A 25 -7.81 8.55 11.41
CA ALA A 25 -9.21 8.12 11.39
C ALA A 25 -9.46 7.02 10.34
N LYS A 26 -8.92 7.19 9.13
CA LYS A 26 -9.02 6.18 8.06
C LYS A 26 -8.31 4.88 8.44
N TYR A 27 -7.14 4.95 9.05
CA TYR A 27 -6.42 3.77 9.53
C TYR A 27 -7.24 2.99 10.57
N LEU A 28 -7.80 3.67 11.58
CA LEU A 28 -8.59 3.02 12.64
C LEU A 28 -9.85 2.33 12.10
N LEU A 29 -10.54 2.98 11.15
CA LEU A 29 -11.69 2.38 10.47
C LEU A 29 -11.26 1.13 9.70
N TRP A 30 -10.19 1.22 8.91
CA TRP A 30 -9.64 0.07 8.20
C TRP A 30 -9.21 -1.04 9.16
N GLU A 31 -8.54 -0.74 10.28
CA GLU A 31 -8.05 -1.72 11.25
C GLU A 31 -9.19 -2.53 11.86
N GLN A 32 -10.31 -1.86 12.19
CA GLN A 32 -11.51 -2.52 12.68
C GLN A 32 -12.12 -3.46 11.63
N GLU A 33 -12.31 -2.97 10.41
CA GLU A 33 -12.91 -3.76 9.33
C GLU A 33 -12.02 -4.92 8.88
N SER A 34 -10.71 -4.67 8.77
CA SER A 34 -9.67 -5.65 8.41
C SER A 34 -9.57 -6.75 9.45
N SER A 35 -9.65 -6.41 10.75
CA SER A 35 -9.68 -7.42 11.82
C SER A 35 -10.86 -8.37 11.67
N LYS A 36 -12.04 -7.84 11.33
CA LYS A 36 -13.24 -8.66 11.07
C LYS A 36 -13.05 -9.54 9.83
N ARG A 37 -12.59 -8.97 8.71
CA ARG A 37 -12.32 -9.71 7.46
C ARG A 37 -11.29 -10.81 7.68
N SER A 38 -10.20 -10.52 8.37
CA SER A 38 -9.14 -11.49 8.68
C SER A 38 -9.68 -12.66 9.52
N TRP A 39 -10.55 -12.39 10.49
CA TRP A 39 -11.15 -13.44 11.30
C TRP A 39 -12.09 -14.32 10.48
N GLU A 40 -12.98 -13.72 9.67
CA GLU A 40 -13.89 -14.44 8.78
C GLU A 40 -13.12 -15.30 7.76
N LEU A 41 -12.07 -14.74 7.16
CA LEU A 41 -11.22 -15.41 6.17
C LEU A 41 -10.45 -16.59 6.79
N GLN A 42 -9.91 -16.41 8.00
CA GLN A 42 -9.20 -17.48 8.71
C GLN A 42 -10.14 -18.62 9.12
N SER A 43 -11.32 -18.28 9.63
CA SER A 43 -12.33 -19.29 10.00
C SER A 43 -12.78 -20.10 8.78
N LEU A 44 -13.03 -19.43 7.64
CA LEU A 44 -13.40 -20.10 6.41
C LEU A 44 -12.25 -20.97 5.86
N LYS A 45 -11.01 -20.50 5.95
CA LYS A 45 -9.82 -21.26 5.56
C LYS A 45 -9.72 -22.57 6.32
N GLU A 46 -9.81 -22.52 7.65
CA GLU A 46 -9.74 -23.71 8.51
C GLU A 46 -10.86 -24.71 8.17
N ALA A 47 -12.09 -24.23 7.96
CA ALA A 47 -13.20 -25.08 7.55
C ALA A 47 -12.96 -25.75 6.19
N CYS A 48 -12.40 -25.01 5.21
CA CYS A 48 -12.07 -25.58 3.91
C CYS A 48 -10.91 -26.58 3.96
N GLU A 49 -9.87 -26.31 4.76
CA GLU A 49 -8.74 -27.23 4.95
C GLU A 49 -9.23 -28.55 5.58
N ALA A 50 -10.04 -28.47 6.64
CA ALA A 50 -10.63 -29.64 7.29
C ALA A 50 -11.52 -30.46 6.35
N ALA A 51 -12.38 -29.80 5.56
CA ALA A 51 -13.24 -30.48 4.59
C ALA A 51 -12.44 -31.18 3.47
N LEU A 52 -11.32 -30.58 3.05
CA LEU A 52 -10.44 -31.16 2.03
C LEU A 52 -9.70 -32.40 2.57
N GLU A 53 -9.27 -32.36 3.82
CA GLU A 53 -8.66 -33.48 4.52
C GLU A 53 -9.65 -34.65 4.70
N GLU A 54 -10.88 -34.38 5.13
CA GLU A 54 -11.92 -35.41 5.27
C GLU A 54 -12.19 -36.11 3.93
N LYS A 55 -12.31 -35.32 2.86
CA LYS A 55 -12.47 -35.85 1.50
C LYS A 55 -11.29 -36.75 1.11
N HIS A 56 -10.06 -36.34 1.43
CA HIS A 56 -8.87 -37.13 1.10
C HIS A 56 -8.87 -38.50 1.80
N VAL A 57 -9.26 -38.55 3.09
CA VAL A 57 -9.40 -39.80 3.85
C VAL A 57 -10.43 -40.73 3.21
N LEU A 58 -11.57 -40.19 2.77
CA LEU A 58 -12.60 -40.95 2.07
C LEU A 58 -12.12 -41.49 0.71
N ASP A 59 -11.36 -40.69 -0.04
CA ASP A 59 -10.83 -41.08 -1.35
C ASP A 59 -9.77 -42.19 -1.24
N ILE A 60 -8.89 -42.14 -0.23
CA ILE A 60 -7.91 -43.21 0.06
C ILE A 60 -8.66 -44.51 0.40
N SER A 61 -9.70 -44.42 1.22
CA SER A 61 -10.47 -45.58 1.67
C SER A 61 -11.28 -46.24 0.53
N ARG A 62 -11.62 -45.51 -0.53
CA ARG A 62 -12.37 -46.01 -1.70
C ARG A 62 -11.48 -46.59 -2.79
N LYS A 63 -10.23 -46.15 -2.91
CA LYS A 63 -9.29 -46.55 -3.97
C LYS A 63 -8.13 -47.36 -3.39
N GLU A 64 -8.39 -48.61 -3.05
CA GLU A 64 -7.34 -49.60 -2.77
C GLU A 64 -6.46 -49.75 -4.04
N GLY A 65 -5.28 -49.12 -4.06
CA GLY A 65 -4.27 -49.30 -5.12
C GLY A 65 -3.73 -48.02 -5.79
N PHE A 66 -4.36 -46.85 -5.62
CA PHE A 66 -3.90 -45.57 -6.21
C PHE A 66 -3.52 -44.52 -5.14
N LEU A 67 -2.81 -44.93 -4.10
CA LEU A 67 -2.44 -44.04 -2.99
C LEU A 67 -1.59 -42.84 -3.44
N ASP A 68 -0.59 -43.07 -4.30
CA ASP A 68 0.38 -42.04 -4.69
C ASP A 68 -0.27 -40.89 -5.50
N GLU A 69 -1.17 -41.23 -6.42
CA GLU A 69 -1.90 -40.25 -7.23
C GLU A 69 -2.92 -39.45 -6.40
N ALA A 70 -3.60 -40.12 -5.45
CA ALA A 70 -4.56 -39.47 -4.55
C ALA A 70 -3.86 -38.48 -3.60
N SER A 71 -2.71 -38.86 -3.03
CA SER A 71 -1.90 -37.99 -2.17
C SER A 71 -1.30 -36.81 -2.95
N SER A 72 -0.80 -37.04 -4.16
CA SER A 72 -0.30 -35.97 -5.05
C SER A 72 -1.41 -34.97 -5.41
N THR A 73 -2.61 -35.45 -5.70
CA THR A 73 -3.77 -34.59 -6.00
C THR A 73 -4.20 -33.77 -4.79
N HIS A 74 -4.29 -34.39 -3.61
CA HIS A 74 -4.63 -33.69 -2.37
C HIS A 74 -3.64 -32.58 -2.03
N LEU A 75 -2.34 -32.85 -2.15
CA LEU A 75 -1.30 -31.84 -1.90
C LEU A 75 -1.45 -30.61 -2.81
N LYS A 76 -1.72 -30.83 -4.10
CA LYS A 76 -1.98 -29.75 -5.07
C LYS A 76 -3.22 -28.94 -4.72
N GLN A 77 -4.30 -29.60 -4.30
CA GLN A 77 -5.54 -28.93 -3.89
C GLN A 77 -5.32 -28.10 -2.62
N MET A 78 -4.57 -28.62 -1.65
CA MET A 78 -4.26 -27.91 -0.41
C MET A 78 -3.41 -26.66 -0.68
N GLU A 79 -2.40 -26.75 -1.54
CA GLU A 79 -1.60 -25.60 -1.93
C GLU A 79 -2.44 -24.56 -2.68
N ALA A 80 -3.28 -24.98 -3.63
CA ALA A 80 -4.18 -24.08 -4.34
C ALA A 80 -5.17 -23.37 -3.39
N LEU A 81 -5.72 -24.09 -2.40
CA LEU A 81 -6.59 -23.53 -1.38
C LEU A 81 -5.87 -22.45 -0.58
N ARG A 82 -4.66 -22.75 -0.08
CA ARG A 82 -3.83 -21.79 0.65
C ARG A 82 -3.48 -20.57 -0.18
N GLN A 83 -3.23 -20.74 -1.48
CA GLN A 83 -2.98 -19.62 -2.39
C GLN A 83 -4.20 -18.72 -2.56
N VAL A 84 -5.42 -19.27 -2.66
CA VAL A 84 -6.66 -18.49 -2.74
C VAL A 84 -6.83 -17.62 -1.50
N PHE A 85 -6.69 -18.20 -0.30
CA PHE A 85 -6.81 -17.44 0.94
C PHE A 85 -5.70 -16.40 1.13
N ARG A 86 -4.47 -16.72 0.72
CA ARG A 86 -3.37 -15.75 0.72
C ARG A 86 -3.69 -14.55 -0.17
N LYS A 87 -4.17 -14.80 -1.39
CA LYS A 87 -4.54 -13.76 -2.35
C LYS A 87 -5.72 -12.91 -1.85
N ALA A 88 -6.69 -13.54 -1.20
CA ALA A 88 -7.81 -12.81 -0.59
C ALA A 88 -7.38 -11.89 0.56
N ALA A 89 -6.27 -12.19 1.24
CA ALA A 89 -5.71 -11.39 2.32
C ALA A 89 -4.68 -10.33 1.86
N GLU A 90 -4.28 -10.32 0.58
CA GLU A 90 -3.17 -9.47 0.08
C GLU A 90 -3.40 -7.99 0.35
N ASP A 91 -4.62 -7.49 0.10
CA ASP A 91 -4.92 -6.06 0.23
C ASP A 91 -4.88 -5.57 1.69
N ASP A 92 -5.22 -6.45 2.63
CA ASP A 92 -5.22 -6.19 4.07
C ASP A 92 -3.87 -6.50 4.74
N THR A 93 -2.92 -7.10 4.02
CA THR A 93 -1.59 -7.42 4.55
C THR A 93 -0.68 -6.20 4.41
N PRO A 94 -0.14 -5.64 5.53
CA PRO A 94 0.78 -4.53 5.45
C PRO A 94 2.04 -4.88 4.65
N ALA A 95 2.41 -4.00 3.72
CA ALA A 95 3.58 -4.13 2.86
C ALA A 95 4.28 -2.76 2.68
N GLU A 96 5.29 -2.70 1.82
CA GLU A 96 5.88 -1.42 1.41
C GLU A 96 4.99 -0.75 0.34
N VAL A 97 4.85 0.57 0.43
CA VAL A 97 4.18 1.35 -0.62
C VAL A 97 5.07 1.33 -1.88
N PRO A 98 4.52 1.07 -3.08
CA PRO A 98 5.31 1.05 -4.30
C PRO A 98 6.03 2.38 -4.58
N ASP A 99 7.32 2.32 -4.90
CA ASP A 99 8.20 3.50 -5.15
C ASP A 99 7.71 4.49 -6.21
N TYR A 100 6.83 4.06 -7.12
CA TYR A 100 6.23 4.93 -8.13
C TYR A 100 5.10 5.81 -7.57
N LEU A 101 4.61 5.52 -6.36
CA LEU A 101 3.68 6.34 -5.59
C LEU A 101 4.40 7.22 -4.55
N CYS A 102 5.72 7.11 -4.46
CA CYS A 102 6.54 7.83 -3.50
C CYS A 102 7.34 8.97 -4.14
N CYS A 103 7.48 10.06 -3.41
CA CYS A 103 8.28 11.21 -3.79
C CYS A 103 9.77 10.87 -3.82
N LYS A 104 10.49 11.32 -4.85
CA LYS A 104 11.92 11.03 -5.02
C LYS A 104 12.85 11.72 -4.02
N ILE A 105 12.32 12.63 -3.20
CA ILE A 105 13.08 13.34 -2.17
C ILE A 105 12.69 12.86 -0.78
N THR A 106 11.40 12.80 -0.45
CA THR A 106 10.96 12.35 0.88
C THR A 106 10.95 10.84 1.04
N LEU A 107 10.86 10.11 -0.09
CA LEU A 107 10.62 8.66 -0.12
C LEU A 107 9.28 8.24 0.47
N ASP A 108 8.42 9.20 0.82
CA ASP A 108 7.08 8.99 1.32
C ASP A 108 6.04 9.07 0.19
N ILE A 109 4.87 8.46 0.42
CA ILE A 109 3.74 8.50 -0.51
C ILE A 109 3.33 9.94 -0.83
N PHE A 110 3.01 10.23 -2.11
CA PHE A 110 2.65 11.59 -2.50
C PHE A 110 1.35 12.05 -1.83
N ARG A 111 1.33 13.32 -1.38
CA ARG A 111 0.11 14.00 -0.92
C ARG A 111 -0.34 15.06 -1.91
N ASP A 112 0.61 15.86 -2.41
CA ASP A 112 0.37 16.85 -3.45
C ASP A 112 1.42 16.77 -4.57
N PRO A 113 1.34 15.73 -5.43
CA PRO A 113 2.34 15.49 -6.46
C PRO A 113 2.33 16.59 -7.54
N VAL A 114 3.53 17.07 -7.90
CA VAL A 114 3.77 17.96 -9.02
C VAL A 114 4.82 17.38 -9.95
N ILE A 115 4.63 17.54 -11.26
CA ILE A 115 5.54 17.06 -12.29
C ILE A 115 6.35 18.21 -12.89
N THR A 116 7.63 17.97 -13.15
CA THR A 116 8.54 18.89 -13.84
C THR A 116 8.49 18.67 -15.36
N PRO A 117 8.97 19.61 -16.19
CA PRO A 117 9.09 19.40 -17.64
C PRO A 117 9.95 18.20 -18.02
N SER A 118 10.89 17.81 -17.17
CA SER A 118 11.74 16.62 -17.32
C SER A 118 10.99 15.31 -17.04
N GLY A 119 9.70 15.37 -16.66
CA GLY A 119 8.85 14.21 -16.41
C GLY A 119 8.96 13.63 -15.00
N VAL A 120 9.70 14.28 -14.09
CA VAL A 120 9.90 13.78 -12.72
C VAL A 120 8.83 14.36 -11.79
N THR A 121 8.28 13.51 -10.91
CA THR A 121 7.25 13.92 -9.94
C THR A 121 7.83 14.06 -8.53
N TYR A 122 7.46 15.14 -7.86
CA TYR A 122 7.89 15.49 -6.51
C TYR A 122 6.70 15.90 -5.64
N GLU A 123 6.87 15.85 -4.32
CA GLU A 123 5.97 16.49 -3.38
C GLU A 123 6.11 18.01 -3.50
N ARG A 124 4.99 18.74 -3.66
CA ARG A 124 5.00 20.17 -3.98
C ARG A 124 5.80 20.96 -2.95
N ALA A 125 5.52 20.75 -1.67
CA ALA A 125 6.18 21.50 -0.61
C ALA A 125 7.72 21.35 -0.66
N VAL A 126 8.19 20.17 -1.05
CA VAL A 126 9.60 19.79 -1.03
C VAL A 126 10.35 20.32 -2.24
N ILE A 127 9.78 20.21 -3.44
CA ILE A 127 10.41 20.78 -4.63
C ILE A 127 10.43 22.31 -4.57
N LEU A 128 9.40 22.95 -3.99
CA LEU A 128 9.40 24.40 -3.78
C LEU A 128 10.49 24.82 -2.79
N ASP A 129 10.67 24.08 -1.70
CA ASP A 129 11.74 24.34 -0.72
C ASP A 129 13.14 24.18 -1.35
N HIS A 130 13.34 23.15 -2.16
CA HIS A 130 14.57 22.95 -2.93
C HIS A 130 14.85 24.12 -3.88
N LEU A 131 13.85 24.54 -4.66
CA LEU A 131 13.99 25.65 -5.58
C LEU A 131 14.31 26.97 -4.86
N ASP A 132 13.85 27.15 -3.63
CA ASP A 132 14.11 28.34 -2.82
C ASP A 132 15.49 28.33 -2.16
N LYS A 133 15.86 27.20 -1.52
CA LYS A 133 17.06 27.12 -0.67
C LYS A 133 18.30 26.59 -1.39
N VAL A 134 18.14 25.71 -2.37
CA VAL A 134 19.25 24.99 -3.01
C VAL A 134 19.57 25.59 -4.37
N GLY A 135 18.55 25.78 -5.22
CA GLY A 135 18.72 26.46 -6.50
C GLY A 135 17.66 26.11 -7.53
N LYS A 136 17.62 26.91 -8.61
CA LYS A 136 16.62 26.81 -9.69
C LYS A 136 16.95 25.73 -10.72
N PHE A 137 17.07 24.50 -10.25
CA PHE A 137 17.34 23.31 -11.07
C PHE A 137 16.61 22.08 -10.55
N ASP A 138 16.29 21.14 -11.43
CA ASP A 138 15.67 19.85 -11.09
C ASP A 138 16.64 19.00 -10.24
N PRO A 139 16.22 18.49 -9.06
CA PRO A 139 17.10 17.73 -8.17
C PRO A 139 17.78 16.51 -8.80
N ILE A 140 17.10 15.86 -9.75
CA ILE A 140 17.56 14.62 -10.39
C ILE A 140 18.27 14.94 -11.70
N THR A 141 17.60 15.64 -12.62
CA THR A 141 18.14 15.86 -13.97
C THR A 141 19.13 17.01 -14.05
N ARG A 142 19.15 17.87 -13.02
CA ARG A 142 19.96 19.10 -12.94
C ARG A 142 19.63 20.13 -14.03
N GLU A 143 18.54 19.94 -14.77
CA GLU A 143 18.07 20.90 -15.77
C GLU A 143 17.52 22.16 -15.09
N PRO A 144 17.61 23.35 -15.71
CA PRO A 144 17.03 24.57 -15.16
C PRO A 144 15.52 24.41 -14.90
N LEU A 145 15.11 24.71 -13.67
CA LEU A 145 13.74 24.52 -13.22
C LEU A 145 13.26 25.74 -12.43
N ARG A 146 12.08 26.23 -12.78
CA ARG A 146 11.38 27.32 -12.09
C ARG A 146 10.06 26.82 -11.54
N GLU A 147 9.62 27.45 -10.45
CA GLU A 147 8.34 27.14 -9.81
C GLU A 147 7.14 27.21 -10.77
N SER A 148 7.15 28.18 -11.70
CA SER A 148 6.08 28.35 -12.69
C SER A 148 5.96 27.20 -13.70
N GLN A 149 6.96 26.29 -13.74
CA GLN A 149 6.97 25.13 -14.61
C GLN A 149 6.39 23.88 -13.92
N LEU A 150 6.10 23.95 -12.62
CA LEU A 150 5.53 22.84 -11.86
C LEU A 150 4.05 22.70 -12.17
N VAL A 151 3.65 21.54 -12.67
CA VAL A 151 2.25 21.22 -12.99
C VAL A 151 1.72 20.20 -11.99
N PRO A 152 0.51 20.34 -11.42
CA PRO A 152 -0.10 19.29 -10.60
C PRO A 152 -0.20 17.97 -11.36
N ASN A 153 0.32 16.88 -10.79
CA ASN A 153 0.22 15.55 -11.39
C ASN A 153 -1.04 14.84 -10.85
N LEU A 154 -2.20 15.19 -11.42
CA LEU A 154 -3.49 14.69 -10.98
C LEU A 154 -3.62 13.16 -11.14
N ALA A 155 -2.99 12.58 -12.17
CA ALA A 155 -3.00 11.13 -12.39
C ALA A 155 -2.31 10.38 -11.23
N ILE A 156 -1.15 10.84 -10.78
CA ILE A 156 -0.47 10.25 -9.60
C ILE A 156 -1.28 10.49 -8.33
N LYS A 157 -1.92 11.66 -8.19
CA LYS A 157 -2.79 11.97 -7.05
C LYS A 157 -3.98 11.00 -6.96
N GLU A 158 -4.59 10.67 -8.08
CA GLU A 158 -5.66 9.68 -8.17
C GLU A 158 -5.16 8.26 -7.95
N ALA A 159 -3.99 7.90 -8.49
CA ALA A 159 -3.37 6.59 -8.27
C ALA A 159 -3.05 6.36 -6.79
N VAL A 160 -2.49 7.35 -6.09
CA VAL A 160 -2.28 7.29 -4.64
C VAL A 160 -3.60 7.12 -3.92
N ARG A 161 -4.64 7.91 -4.25
CA ARG A 161 -5.95 7.77 -3.61
C ARG A 161 -6.51 6.36 -3.76
N ALA A 162 -6.52 5.84 -4.99
CA ALA A 162 -7.00 4.49 -5.27
C ALA A 162 -6.20 3.42 -4.52
N TYR A 163 -4.87 3.58 -4.45
CA TYR A 163 -4.00 2.69 -3.68
C TYR A 163 -4.34 2.74 -2.18
N MET A 164 -4.45 3.92 -1.59
CA MET A 164 -4.74 4.07 -0.16
C MET A 164 -6.14 3.59 0.22
N ASP A 165 -7.13 3.75 -0.67
CA ASP A 165 -8.50 3.26 -0.43
C ASP A 165 -8.56 1.73 -0.51
N LYS A 166 -7.70 1.10 -1.32
CA LYS A 166 -7.54 -0.37 -1.38
C LYS A 166 -6.70 -0.94 -0.24
N HIS A 167 -5.68 -0.19 0.19
CA HIS A 167 -4.67 -0.59 1.17
C HIS A 167 -4.72 0.33 2.39
N GLY A 168 -5.76 0.20 3.22
CA GLY A 168 -5.99 1.12 4.34
C GLY A 168 -4.90 1.10 5.41
N TRP A 169 -4.08 0.05 5.50
CA TRP A 169 -2.89 0.04 6.35
C TRP A 169 -1.87 1.12 5.95
N ALA A 170 -1.86 1.59 4.70
CA ALA A 170 -0.91 2.58 4.20
C ALA A 170 -1.07 3.94 4.89
N TYR A 171 -2.25 4.23 5.48
CA TYR A 171 -2.47 5.43 6.30
C TYR A 171 -1.67 5.45 7.60
N LYS A 172 -1.11 4.32 8.06
CA LYS A 172 -0.25 4.25 9.26
C LYS A 172 1.17 4.72 9.01
N ALA A 173 1.67 4.45 7.80
CA ALA A 173 3.04 4.70 7.39
C ALA A 173 3.24 6.07 6.75
N SER A 174 2.17 6.87 6.65
CA SER A 174 2.14 8.12 5.91
C SER A 174 1.89 9.32 6.79
#